data_AF-A0A1P8RUX7-F1
#
_entry.id   AF-A0A1P8RUX7-F1
#
_cell.length_a   1.000
_cell.length_b   1.000
_cell.length_c   1.000
_cell.angle_alpha   90.00
_cell.angle_beta   90.00
_cell.angle_gamma   90.00
#
_symmetry.space_group_name_H-M   'P 1'
#
loop_
_entity.id
_entity.type
_entity.pdbx_description
1 polymer ?
#
loop_
_entity_poly.entity_id
_entity_poly.type
_entity_poly.pdbx_seq_one_letter_code
_entity_poly.pdbx_strand_id
1 'polypeptide(L)' 'MNKNQTYSIALGSAFGTSIGTSIGAVTGTVAMGTVYGSVIGLIVGVVLALVIFKADKEK' A
#
# COMPACT_ATOMS: atom_id res chain seq x y z
N MET A 1 10.58 4.08 -13.32
CA MET A 1 10.30 3.47 -12.01
C MET A 1 11.24 2.28 -11.84
N ASN A 2 12.00 2.21 -10.74
CA ASN A 2 12.86 1.06 -10.46
C ASN A 2 12.00 -0.15 -10.06
N LYS A 3 12.49 -1.39 -10.26
CA LYS A 3 11.82 -2.63 -9.82
C LYS A 3 11.42 -2.54 -8.34
N ASN A 4 12.29 -1.98 -7.50
CA ASN A 4 12.04 -1.79 -6.07
C ASN A 4 10.85 -0.84 -5.79
N GLN A 5 10.69 0.21 -6.60
CA GLN A 5 9.56 1.12 -6.48
C GLN A 5 8.25 0.42 -6.89
N THR A 6 8.28 -0.34 -7.97
CA THR A 6 7.13 -1.14 -8.41
C THR A 6 6.74 -2.17 -7.35
N TYR A 7 7.71 -2.89 -6.77
CA TYR A 7 7.43 -3.86 -5.71
C TYR A 7 6.91 -3.19 -4.44
N SER A 8 7.44 -2.02 -4.06
CA SER A 8 6.96 -1.28 -2.91
C SER A 8 5.50 -0.87 -3.05
N ILE A 9 5.10 -0.35 -4.22
CA ILE A 9 3.71 0.02 -4.50
C ILE A 9 2.81 -1.22 -4.55
N ALA A 10 3.25 -2.29 -5.21
CA ALA A 10 2.49 -3.53 -5.32
C ALA A 10 2.26 -4.19 -3.96
N LEU A 11 3.30 -4.30 -3.14
CA LEU A 11 3.21 -4.84 -1.77
C LEU A 11 2.35 -3.94 -0.89
N GLY A 12 2.52 -2.62 -0.96
CA GLY A 12 1.69 -1.68 -0.22
C GLY A 12 0.20 -1.87 -0.51
N SER A 13 -0.17 -1.95 -1.80
CA SER A 13 -1.56 -2.20 -2.21
C SER A 13 -2.09 -3.56 -1.73
N ALA A 14 -1.30 -4.63 -1.90
CA ALA A 14 -1.69 -5.98 -1.49
C ALA A 14 -1.90 -6.10 0.04
N PHE A 15 -0.96 -5.57 0.83
CA PHE A 15 -1.08 -5.55 2.30
C PHE A 15 -2.24 -4.66 2.75
N GLY A 16 -2.39 -3.48 2.14
CA GLY A 16 -3.50 -2.58 2.42
C GLY A 16 -4.85 -3.25 2.21
N THR A 17 -5.03 -3.93 1.07
CA THR A 17 -6.25 -4.67 0.74
C THR A 17 -6.52 -5.77 1.76
N SER A 18 -5.51 -6.57 2.11
CA SER A 18 -5.64 -7.68 3.05
C SER A 18 -6.05 -7.21 4.46
N ILE A 19 -5.37 -6.18 4.97
CA ILE A 19 -5.67 -5.59 6.28
C ILE A 19 -7.05 -4.93 6.27
N GLY A 20 -7.35 -4.15 5.23
CA GLY A 20 -8.64 -3.49 5.07
C GLY A 20 -9.82 -4.48 5.01
N THR A 21 -9.64 -5.58 4.28
CA THR A 21 -10.62 -6.68 4.23
C THR A 21 -10.84 -7.29 5.61
N SER A 22 -9.76 -7.52 6.36
CA SER A 22 -9.83 -8.07 7.71
C SER A 22 -10.58 -7.14 8.67
N ILE A 23 -10.27 -5.84 8.65
CA ILE A 23 -10.97 -4.83 9.45
C ILE A 23 -12.44 -4.73 9.03
N GLY A 24 -12.70 -4.70 7.73
CA GLY A 24 -14.05 -4.68 7.17
C GLY A 24 -14.88 -5.91 7.56
N ALA A 25 -14.26 -7.09 7.65
CA ALA A 25 -14.90 -8.32 8.11
C ALA A 25 -15.31 -8.24 9.59
N VAL A 26 -14.44 -7.67 10.44
CA VAL A 26 -14.74 -7.50 11.87
C VAL A 26 -15.80 -6.42 12.12
N THR A 27 -15.82 -5.36 11.31
CA THR A 27 -16.76 -4.22 11.46
C THR A 27 -18.09 -4.42 10.75
N GLY A 28 -18.25 -5.49 9.97
CA GLY A 28 -19.45 -5.76 9.17
C GLY A 28 -19.53 -4.96 7.86
N THR A 29 -18.48 -4.20 7.52
CA THR A 29 -18.41 -3.38 6.29
C THR A 29 -17.22 -3.77 5.42
N VAL A 30 -17.20 -5.01 4.93
CA VAL A 30 -16.08 -5.58 4.15
C VAL A 30 -15.70 -4.72 2.95
N ALA A 31 -16.69 -4.33 2.12
CA ALA A 31 -16.45 -3.55 0.91
C ALA A 31 -15.83 -2.18 1.20
N MET A 32 -16.25 -1.50 2.27
CA MET A 32 -15.63 -0.24 2.67
C MET A 32 -14.24 -0.45 3.25
N GLY A 33 -14.06 -1.49 4.07
CA GLY A 33 -12.75 -1.85 4.62
C GLY A 33 -11.74 -2.15 3.52
N THR A 34 -12.11 -2.89 2.47
CA THR A 34 -11.22 -3.18 1.34
C THR A 34 -10.82 -1.91 0.61
N VAL A 35 -11.76 -1.00 0.34
CA VAL A 35 -11.49 0.27 -0.34
C VAL A 35 -10.54 1.13 0.49
N TYR A 36 -10.84 1.34 1.77
CA TYR A 36 -9.98 2.15 2.65
C TYR A 36 -8.60 1.53 2.78
N GLY A 37 -8.51 0.22 3.02
CA GLY A 37 -7.25 -0.48 3.12
C GLY A 37 -6.42 -0.39 1.85
N SER A 38 -7.04 -0.59 0.68
CA SER A 38 -6.35 -0.48 -0.62
C SER A 38 -5.78 0.91 -0.84
N VAL A 39 -6.54 1.96 -0.54
CA VAL A 39 -6.09 3.35 -0.68
C VAL A 39 -4.95 3.66 0.28
N ILE A 40 -5.08 3.29 1.55
CA ILE A 40 -4.03 3.52 2.56
C ILE A 40 -2.75 2.77 2.18
N GLY A 41 -2.87 1.49 1.81
CA GLY A 41 -1.73 0.67 1.40
C GLY A 41 -1.02 1.19 0.16
N LEU A 42 -1.78 1.66 -0.84
CA LEU A 42 -1.22 2.30 -2.02
C LEU A 42 -0.44 3.57 -1.64
N ILE A 43 -1.01 4.44 -0.81
CA ILE A 43 -0.34 5.67 -0.35
C ILE A 43 0.96 5.34 0.37
N VAL A 44 0.95 4.37 1.30
CA VAL A 44 2.15 3.93 2.02
C VAL A 44 3.21 3.38 1.07
N GLY A 45 2.81 2.53 0.11
CA GLY A 45 3.73 2.00 -0.91
C GLY A 45 4.33 3.09 -1.80
N VAL A 46 3.54 4.08 -2.20
CA VAL A 46 4.01 5.23 -2.99
C VAL A 46 4.97 6.10 -2.18
N VAL A 47 4.65 6.40 -0.92
CA VAL A 47 5.53 7.18 -0.03
C VAL A 47 6.86 6.46 0.18
N LEU A 48 6.85 5.15 0.45
CA LEU A 48 8.07 4.35 0.55
C LEU A 48 8.88 4.36 -0.76
N ALA A 49 8.21 4.23 -1.90
CA ALA A 49 8.83 4.30 -3.22
C ALA A 49 9.48 5.66 -3.53
N LEU A 50 8.90 6.75 -3.04
CA LEU A 50 9.37 8.11 -3.28
C LEU A 50 10.35 8.61 -2.22
N VAL A 51 10.29 8.13 -0.98
CA VAL A 51 11.16 8.60 0.11
C VAL A 51 12.43 7.76 0.18
N ILE A 52 12.30 6.42 0.12
CA ILE A 52 13.45 5.51 0.28
C ILE A 52 14.12 5.29 -1.07
N PHE A 53 13.39 4.79 -2.06
CA PHE A 53 13.99 4.37 -3.33
C PHE A 53 14.29 5.51 -4.30
N LYS A 54 13.80 6.73 -4.04
CA LYS A 54 14.24 7.93 -4.77
C LYS A 54 15.55 8.47 -4.21
N ALA A 55 15.76 8.39 -2.90
CA ALA A 55 17.00 8.81 -2.24
C ALA A 55 18.21 7.96 -2.67
N ASP A 56 18.00 6.68 -3.01
CA ASP A 56 19.03 5.80 -3.57
C ASP A 56 19.59 6.26 -4.94
N LYS A 57 18.91 7.20 -5.64
CA LYS A 57 19.42 7.75 -6.90
C LYS A 57 20.24 9.04 -6.75
N GLU A 58 20.30 9.61 -5.54
CA GLU A 58 21.06 10.84 -5.24
C GLU A 58 22.36 10.59 -4.45
N LYS A 59 22.80 9.33 -4.32
CA LYS A 59 24.14 8.97 -3.83
C LYS A 59 24.97 8.38 -4.97
#